data_AF-G2P0Y7-F1
#
_entry.id   AF-G2P0Y7-F1
#
_cell.length_a   1.000
_cell.length_b   1.000
_cell.length_c   1.000
_cell.angle_alpha   90.00
_cell.angle_beta   90.00
_cell.angle_gamma   90.00
#
_symmetry.space_group_name_H-M   'P 1'
#
loop_
_entity.id
_entity.type
_entity.pdbx_description
1 polymer ?
#
loop_
_entity_poly.entity_id
_entity_poly.type
_entity_poly.pdbx_seq_one_letter_code
_entity_poly.pdbx_strand_id
1 'polypeptide(L)'
;MKYLTVQEVLDLAEIACGGQRIAVRDLGLLSSAVHRPQSQMFGIEAYTDHFEKAAALLQSLAVNHPLVDGNKRMAWMCAVVFLDLNGIEMLDVDQDEAYKLVVGVASGALEDVADVASGLRRLHEAM
;
A
#
# COMPACT_ATOMS: atom_id res chain seq x y z
N MET A 1 2.18 2.56 -16.43
CA MET A 1 2.22 2.31 -14.98
C MET A 1 3.23 1.23 -14.70
N LYS A 2 4.09 1.41 -13.70
CA LYS A 2 4.95 0.37 -13.12
C LYS A 2 4.25 -0.22 -11.90
N TYR A 3 4.36 -1.52 -11.70
CA TYR A 3 3.76 -2.23 -10.58
C TYR A 3 4.83 -3.00 -9.83
N LEU A 4 4.67 -3.11 -8.51
CA LEU A 4 5.53 -3.95 -7.68
C LEU A 4 5.21 -5.42 -7.93
N THR A 5 6.24 -6.24 -7.91
CA THR A 5 6.16 -7.70 -7.88
C THR A 5 6.05 -8.21 -6.44
N VAL A 6 5.64 -9.47 -6.27
CA VAL A 6 5.57 -10.09 -4.93
C VAL A 6 6.95 -10.12 -4.25
N GLN A 7 8.02 -10.36 -5.02
CA GLN A 7 9.37 -10.37 -4.47
C GLN A 7 9.78 -8.97 -4.00
N GLU A 8 9.57 -7.93 -4.81
CA GLU A 8 9.87 -6.55 -4.40
C GLU A 8 9.08 -6.14 -3.16
N VAL A 9 7.81 -6.56 -3.03
CA VAL A 9 7.02 -6.32 -1.82
C VAL A 9 7.62 -7.00 -0.58
N LEU A 10 8.16 -8.21 -0.71
CA LEU A 10 8.86 -8.89 0.39
C LEU A 10 10.16 -8.19 0.76
N ASP A 11 10.94 -7.75 -0.24
CA ASP A 11 12.19 -7.02 -0.02
C ASP A 11 11.91 -5.68 0.68
N LEU A 12 10.87 -4.96 0.24
CA LEU A 12 10.40 -3.73 0.89
C LEU A 12 9.88 -3.99 2.31
N ALA A 13 9.25 -5.13 2.56
CA ALA A 13 8.78 -5.50 3.90
C ALA A 13 9.95 -5.70 4.87
N GLU A 14 11.03 -6.36 4.44
CA GLU A 14 12.24 -6.52 5.24
C GLU A 14 12.88 -5.17 5.56
N ILE A 15 13.01 -4.29 4.57
CA ILE A 15 13.51 -2.92 4.76
C ILE A 15 12.63 -2.15 5.75
N ALA A 16 11.31 -2.17 5.57
CA ALA A 16 10.35 -1.49 6.43
C ALA A 16 10.34 -2.03 7.88
N CYS A 17 10.82 -3.25 8.10
CA CYS A 17 10.94 -3.88 9.41
C CYS A 17 12.38 -3.88 9.94
N GLY A 18 13.24 -2.98 9.45
CA GLY A 18 14.60 -2.78 9.96
C GLY A 18 15.57 -3.90 9.55
N GLY A 19 15.37 -4.48 8.37
CA GLY A 19 16.19 -5.58 7.84
C GLY A 19 15.91 -6.94 8.49
N GLN A 20 14.81 -7.07 9.22
CA GLN A 20 14.41 -8.35 9.82
C GLN A 20 13.75 -9.24 8.79
N ARG A 21 14.08 -10.54 8.83
CA ARG A 21 13.46 -11.55 7.97
C ARG A 21 11.95 -11.59 8.21
N ILE A 22 11.18 -11.50 7.14
CA ILE A 22 9.72 -11.50 7.20
C ILE A 22 9.17 -12.93 7.16
N ALA A 23 8.18 -13.19 8.02
CA ALA A 23 7.41 -14.43 8.00
C ALA A 23 6.10 -14.22 7.23
N VAL A 24 5.98 -14.85 6.06
CA VAL A 24 4.73 -14.87 5.28
C VAL A 24 3.75 -15.81 5.96
N ARG A 25 2.57 -15.28 6.31
CA ARG A 25 1.46 -16.07 6.86
C ARG A 25 0.68 -16.74 5.73
N ASP A 26 0.40 -16.00 4.67
CA ASP A 26 -0.38 -16.48 3.53
C ASP A 26 0.11 -15.81 2.23
N LEU A 27 0.70 -16.62 1.34
CA LEU A 27 1.23 -16.17 0.06
C LEU A 27 0.11 -15.82 -0.94
N GLY A 28 -1.06 -16.46 -0.83
CA GLY A 28 -2.22 -16.17 -1.67
C GLY A 28 -2.79 -14.79 -1.37
N LEU A 29 -2.91 -14.45 -0.09
CA LEU A 29 -3.32 -13.10 0.34
C LEU A 29 -2.30 -12.03 -0.08
N LEU A 30 -1.01 -12.35 0.01
CA LEU A 30 0.05 -11.44 -0.45
C LEU A 30 -0.07 -11.20 -1.95
N SER A 31 -0.08 -12.28 -2.74
CA SER A 31 -0.17 -12.22 -4.19
C SER A 31 -1.42 -11.48 -4.65
N SER A 32 -2.57 -11.76 -4.03
CA SER A 32 -3.83 -11.06 -4.32
C SER A 32 -3.72 -9.56 -4.07
N ALA A 33 -3.13 -9.15 -2.94
CA ALA A 33 -2.93 -7.74 -2.61
C ALA A 33 -2.04 -7.01 -3.62
N VAL A 34 -0.94 -7.64 -4.05
CA VAL A 34 0.01 -7.08 -5.01
C VAL A 34 -0.60 -6.90 -6.40
N HIS A 35 -1.52 -7.78 -6.82
CA HIS A 35 -2.18 -7.69 -8.12
C HIS A 35 -3.41 -6.76 -8.10
N ARG A 36 -3.98 -6.45 -6.94
CA ARG A 36 -5.20 -5.62 -6.83
C ARG A 36 -5.13 -4.28 -7.57
N PRO A 37 -4.02 -3.51 -7.59
CA PRO A 37 -3.94 -2.25 -8.35
C PRO A 37 -4.18 -2.41 -9.87
N GLN A 38 -4.04 -3.63 -10.38
CA GLN A 38 -4.22 -3.99 -11.80
C GLN A 38 -5.60 -4.60 -12.07
N SER A 39 -6.48 -4.70 -11.06
CA SER A 39 -7.79 -5.31 -11.20
C SER A 39 -8.66 -4.59 -12.23
N GLN A 40 -9.38 -5.39 -13.01
CA GLN A 40 -10.32 -4.92 -14.03
C GLN A 40 -11.62 -5.70 -13.94
N MET A 41 -12.72 -5.04 -14.27
CA MET A 41 -14.05 -5.65 -14.38
C MET A 41 -14.58 -5.36 -15.79
N PHE A 42 -14.88 -6.42 -16.55
CA PHE A 42 -15.30 -6.30 -17.95
C PHE A 42 -14.34 -5.47 -18.83
N GLY A 43 -13.03 -5.55 -18.56
CA GLY A 43 -12.00 -4.80 -19.27
C GLY A 43 -11.88 -3.33 -18.88
N ILE A 44 -12.65 -2.88 -17.87
CA ILE A 44 -12.57 -1.53 -17.30
C ILE A 44 -11.74 -1.59 -16.02
N GLU A 45 -10.73 -0.73 -15.90
CA GLU A 45 -9.92 -0.64 -14.69
C GLU A 45 -10.78 -0.29 -13.47
N ALA A 46 -10.57 -1.02 -12.37
CA ALA A 46 -11.27 -0.76 -11.11
C ALA A 46 -10.75 0.49 -10.38
N TYR A 47 -9.49 0.87 -10.67
CA TYR A 47 -8.79 2.02 -10.10
C TYR A 47 -8.16 2.78 -11.26
N THR A 48 -8.49 4.07 -11.38
CA THR A 48 -8.21 4.87 -12.58
C THR A 48 -6.98 5.73 -12.46
N ASP A 49 -6.60 6.11 -11.23
CA ASP A 49 -5.42 6.92 -10.98
C ASP A 49 -4.37 6.25 -10.07
N HIS A 50 -3.20 6.88 -9.97
CA HIS A 50 -2.07 6.38 -9.18
C HIS A 50 -2.39 6.27 -7.68
N PHE A 51 -3.13 7.21 -7.12
CA PHE A 51 -3.48 7.21 -5.70
C PHE A 51 -4.53 6.16 -5.37
N GLU A 52 -5.51 5.93 -6.24
CA GLU A 52 -6.48 4.84 -6.11
C GLU A 52 -5.79 3.46 -6.17
N LYS A 53 -4.84 3.31 -7.09
CA LYS A 53 -4.03 2.08 -7.21
C LYS A 53 -3.13 1.86 -6.00
N ALA A 54 -2.48 2.92 -5.50
CA ALA A 54 -1.68 2.88 -4.27
C ALA A 54 -2.55 2.58 -3.04
N ALA A 55 -3.73 3.17 -2.95
CA ALA A 55 -4.69 2.96 -1.87
C ALA A 55 -5.22 1.52 -1.84
N ALA A 56 -5.52 0.95 -3.01
CA ALA A 56 -5.94 -0.44 -3.13
C ALA A 56 -4.84 -1.41 -2.63
N LEU A 57 -3.58 -1.13 -2.99
CA LEU A 57 -2.42 -1.88 -2.51
C LEU A 57 -2.25 -1.74 -0.98
N LEU A 58 -2.22 -0.51 -0.48
CA LEU A 58 -2.10 -0.18 0.95
C LEU A 58 -3.15 -0.93 1.76
N GLN A 59 -4.41 -0.79 1.37
CA GLN A 59 -5.54 -1.39 2.09
C GLN A 59 -5.45 -2.91 2.09
N SER A 60 -5.20 -3.54 0.94
CA SER A 60 -5.13 -5.00 0.89
C SER A 60 -3.98 -5.57 1.71
N LEU A 61 -2.80 -4.95 1.66
CA LEU A 61 -1.66 -5.38 2.47
C LEU A 61 -1.90 -5.15 3.97
N ALA A 62 -2.54 -4.04 4.34
CA ALA A 62 -2.80 -3.70 5.74
C ALA A 62 -3.90 -4.58 6.37
N VAL A 63 -5.00 -4.82 5.65
CA VAL A 63 -6.23 -5.46 6.16
C VAL A 63 -6.22 -6.98 6.00
N ASN A 64 -5.67 -7.52 4.89
CA ASN A 64 -5.68 -8.97 4.68
C ASN A 64 -4.62 -9.70 5.51
N HIS A 65 -3.70 -8.96 6.11
CA HIS A 65 -2.62 -9.47 6.96
C HIS A 65 -1.80 -10.64 6.35
N PRO A 66 -1.25 -10.52 5.13
CA PRO A 66 -0.51 -11.60 4.49
C PRO A 66 0.77 -12.04 5.25
N LEU A 67 1.31 -11.21 6.13
CA LEU A 67 2.45 -11.50 6.99
C LEU A 67 2.03 -11.81 8.43
N VAL A 68 2.90 -12.50 9.17
CA VAL A 68 2.70 -12.74 10.62
C VAL A 68 2.76 -11.43 11.41
N ASP A 69 3.73 -10.56 11.09
CA ASP A 69 3.84 -9.19 11.59
C ASP A 69 4.39 -8.29 10.47
N GLY A 70 4.29 -6.97 10.64
CA GLY A 70 4.86 -5.99 9.73
C GLY A 70 3.90 -5.48 8.65
N ASN A 71 2.67 -6.02 8.57
CA ASN A 71 1.69 -5.69 7.53
C ASN A 71 1.48 -4.18 7.31
N LYS A 72 1.32 -3.41 8.39
CA LYS A 72 1.14 -1.95 8.32
C LYS A 72 2.38 -1.23 7.75
N ARG A 73 3.57 -1.63 8.21
CA ARG A 73 4.86 -1.05 7.79
C ARG A 73 5.14 -1.38 6.32
N MET A 74 4.95 -2.64 5.93
CA MET A 74 5.03 -3.09 4.55
C MET A 74 4.03 -2.35 3.66
N ALA A 75 2.76 -2.27 4.09
CA ALA A 75 1.72 -1.62 3.31
C ALA A 75 2.09 -0.15 3.00
N TRP A 76 2.50 0.61 4.02
CA TRP A 76 2.94 2.00 3.86
C TRP A 76 4.12 2.11 2.89
N MET A 77 5.17 1.32 3.13
CA MET A 77 6.36 1.31 2.27
C MET A 77 6.03 0.99 0.82
N CYS A 78 5.17 -0.01 0.58
CA CYS A 78 4.76 -0.39 -0.78
C CYS A 78 3.92 0.69 -1.46
N ALA A 79 3.05 1.39 -0.73
CA ALA A 79 2.25 2.47 -1.29
C ALA A 79 3.13 3.67 -1.69
N VAL A 80 4.07 4.07 -0.83
CA VAL A 80 5.06 5.12 -1.11
C VAL A 80 5.92 4.77 -2.33
N VAL A 81 6.56 3.60 -2.32
CA VAL A 81 7.42 3.18 -3.42
C VAL A 81 6.64 3.01 -4.72
N PHE A 82 5.39 2.53 -4.67
CA PHE A 82 4.54 2.47 -5.86
C PHE A 82 4.29 3.85 -6.46
N LEU A 83 4.02 4.87 -5.64
CA LEU A 83 3.83 6.25 -6.10
C LEU A 83 5.13 6.82 -6.68
N ASP A 84 6.25 6.66 -5.97
CA ASP A 84 7.57 7.13 -6.40
C ASP A 84 7.98 6.51 -7.75
N LEU A 85 7.79 5.19 -7.93
CA LEU A 85 8.08 4.48 -9.17
C LEU A 85 7.30 5.00 -10.38
N ASN A 86 6.16 5.64 -10.12
CA ASN A 86 5.27 6.23 -11.12
C ASN A 86 5.36 7.77 -11.18
N GLY A 87 6.38 8.37 -10.55
CA GLY A 87 6.69 9.80 -10.67
C GLY A 87 5.88 10.70 -9.74
N ILE A 88 5.28 10.15 -8.69
CA ILE A 88 4.63 10.88 -7.62
C ILE A 88 5.50 10.72 -6.38
N GLU A 89 6.39 11.67 -6.16
CA GLU A 89 7.37 11.60 -5.07
C GLU A 89 6.68 11.86 -3.72
N MET A 90 6.86 10.96 -2.76
CA MET A 90 6.33 11.08 -1.39
C MET A 90 7.43 11.45 -0.40
N LEU A 91 8.12 12.57 -0.66
CA LEU A 91 9.21 13.09 0.18
C LEU A 91 8.66 13.84 1.39
N ASP A 92 9.40 13.84 2.50
CA ASP A 92 9.13 14.64 3.70
C ASP A 92 7.69 14.54 4.26
N VAL A 93 6.99 13.42 3.98
CA VAL A 93 5.65 13.16 4.48
C VAL A 93 5.62 13.21 6.00
N ASP A 94 4.65 13.94 6.54
CA ASP A 94 4.36 13.97 7.98
C ASP A 94 4.07 12.55 8.48
N GLN A 95 4.94 12.07 9.37
CA GLN A 95 4.91 10.69 9.86
C GLN A 95 3.70 10.43 10.78
N ASP A 96 3.21 11.44 11.50
CA ASP A 96 2.05 11.31 12.38
C ASP A 96 0.77 11.19 11.54
N GLU A 97 0.64 11.98 10.48
CA GLU A 97 -0.50 11.88 9.56
C GLU A 97 -0.47 10.59 8.73
N ALA A 98 0.71 10.16 8.26
CA ALA A 98 0.88 8.87 7.62
C ALA A 98 0.51 7.72 8.56
N TYR A 99 0.95 7.78 9.82
CA TYR A 99 0.60 6.79 10.83
C TYR A 99 -0.91 6.72 11.07
N LYS A 100 -1.59 7.87 11.21
CA LYS A 100 -3.05 7.95 11.37
C LYS A 100 -3.78 7.31 10.18
N LEU A 101 -3.35 7.61 8.95
CA LEU A 101 -3.92 7.02 7.74
C LEU A 101 -3.80 5.49 7.77
N VAL A 102 -2.59 4.96 7.96
CA VAL A 102 -2.33 3.52 7.93
C VAL A 102 -3.07 2.79 9.05
N VAL A 103 -3.13 3.36 10.25
CA VAL A 103 -3.88 2.80 11.37
C VAL A 103 -5.38 2.81 11.09
N GLY A 104 -5.93 3.90 10.57
CA GLY A 104 -7.34 4.01 10.21
C GLY A 104 -7.75 2.97 9.16
N VAL A 105 -6.89 2.72 8.17
CA VAL A 105 -7.10 1.65 7.18
C VAL A 105 -7.05 0.28 7.85
N ALA A 106 -5.99 -0.01 8.62
CA ALA A 106 -5.80 -1.31 9.24
C ALA A 106 -6.87 -1.65 10.30
N SER A 107 -7.50 -0.66 10.92
CA SER A 107 -8.59 -0.85 11.87
C SER A 107 -9.97 -0.93 11.22
N GLY A 108 -10.09 -0.74 9.91
CA GLY A 108 -11.38 -0.63 9.22
C GLY A 108 -12.13 0.67 9.49
N ALA A 109 -11.48 1.71 10.04
CA ALA A 109 -12.10 3.04 10.15
C ALA A 109 -12.14 3.76 8.79
N LEU A 110 -11.26 3.38 7.86
CA LEU A 110 -11.19 3.84 6.47
C LEU A 110 -11.31 2.63 5.54
N GLU A 111 -12.53 2.31 5.13
CA GLU A 111 -12.85 1.13 4.31
C GLU A 111 -12.95 1.42 2.81
N ASP A 112 -13.28 2.65 2.42
CA ASP A 112 -13.36 3.01 1.01
C ASP A 112 -11.97 3.31 0.45
N VAL A 113 -11.62 2.68 -0.67
CA VAL A 113 -10.35 2.93 -1.38
C VAL A 113 -10.24 4.40 -1.81
N ALA A 114 -11.36 5.04 -2.17
CA ALA A 114 -11.38 6.45 -2.56
C ALA A 114 -11.00 7.38 -1.39
N ASP A 115 -11.41 7.04 -0.16
CA ASP A 115 -11.06 7.79 1.04
C ASP A 115 -9.58 7.62 1.39
N VAL A 116 -9.06 6.40 1.23
CA VAL A 116 -7.64 6.10 1.41
C VAL A 116 -6.79 6.85 0.37
N ALA A 117 -7.21 6.87 -0.89
CA ALA A 117 -6.55 7.61 -1.97
C ALA A 117 -6.54 9.13 -1.67
N SER A 118 -7.66 9.65 -1.19
CA SER A 118 -7.75 11.05 -0.75
C SER A 118 -6.81 11.34 0.43
N GLY A 119 -6.64 10.40 1.35
CA GLY A 119 -5.65 10.48 2.42
C GLY A 119 -4.21 10.58 1.88
N LEU A 120 -3.84 9.71 0.94
CA LEU A 120 -2.52 9.75 0.30
C LEU A 120 -2.29 11.06 -0.46
N ARG A 121 -3.30 11.58 -1.16
CA ARG A 121 -3.22 12.89 -1.83
C ARG A 121 -2.98 14.03 -0.86
N ARG A 122 -3.71 14.06 0.27
CA ARG A 122 -3.50 15.11 1.29
C ARG A 122 -2.11 15.07 1.88
N LEU A 123 -1.55 13.88 2.11
CA LEU A 123 -0.16 13.74 2.54
C LEU A 123 0.82 14.30 1.50
N HIS A 124 0.61 13.96 0.22
CA HIS A 124 1.41 14.48 -0.88
C HIS A 124 1.25 16.00 -1.07
N GLU A 125 0.09 16.58 -0.81
CA GLU A 125 -0.13 18.03 -0.97
C GLU A 125 0.37 18.86 0.22
N ALA A 126 0.59 18.22 1.37
CA ALA A 126 1.00 18.88 2.60
C ALA A 126 2.52 18.86 2.86
N MET A 127 3.31 18.21 1.98
CA MET A 127 4.78 18.20 2.04
C MET A 127 5.40 19.52 1.56
#